data_AF-A0A2T0MNN2-F1
#
_entry.id   AF-A0A2T0MNN2-F1
#
_cell.length_a   1.000
_cell.length_b   1.000
_cell.length_c   1.000
_cell.angle_alpha   90.00
_cell.angle_beta   90.00
_cell.angle_gamma   90.00
#
_symmetry.space_group_name_H-M   'P 1'
#
loop_
_entity.id
_entity.type
_entity.pdbx_description
1 polymer ?
#
loop_
_entity_poly.entity_id
_entity_poly.type
_entity_poly.pdbx_seq_one_letter_code
_entity_poly.pdbx_strand_id
1 'polypeptide(L)'
;MIWLTWRQFRGSAAMTAAVLLVLGIALAVTGPGLASRYAAGIADCTPNDTCTDFFDRFFGEYQIPFLALTLVVLILPALAGLFWGAPLVTRELEAGTHLLVWNQSITRARWLAVKLGLIGLVAMASAGVCALAVTWWSDPLDKSAVPEMARMAPVVFGARGITPMGYAVFAFVLGVTLGVLVRRTLPAMAVTLVAFAAIQLAMPLLVRPYLMPPVTSTFELGRTNVEGMVPQDRQGGAMQVFLSTSAVPGHAGAWVLSSDLVDPSGRVVGGDRASGPSSTIARSVPVSTTSGPCAPRAGLGTDACTAEINRLGYRQQATYQPLERFWTFQGIETGTYALLTLALTWLCFRRIRTGLS
;
A
#
# COMPACT_ATOMS: atom_id res chain seq x y z
N MET A 1 8.93 -36.58 -10.25
CA MET A 1 8.74 -35.59 -9.16
C MET A 1 7.86 -34.42 -9.55
N ILE A 2 8.20 -33.65 -10.60
CA ILE A 2 7.36 -32.53 -11.08
C ILE A 2 5.91 -32.96 -11.29
N TRP A 3 5.68 -34.09 -11.97
CA TRP A 3 4.34 -34.65 -12.18
C TRP A 3 3.57 -34.96 -10.88
N LEU A 4 4.24 -35.52 -9.86
CA LEU A 4 3.61 -35.86 -8.59
C LEU A 4 3.29 -34.60 -7.77
N THR A 5 4.21 -33.64 -7.71
CA THR A 5 3.99 -32.34 -7.09
C THR A 5 2.82 -31.62 -7.76
N TRP A 6 2.78 -31.61 -9.09
CA TRP A 6 1.66 -31.05 -9.86
C TRP A 6 0.34 -31.76 -9.50
N ARG A 7 0.31 -33.09 -9.49
CA ARG A 7 -0.92 -33.85 -9.20
C ARG A 7 -1.46 -33.58 -7.78
N GLN A 8 -0.58 -33.36 -6.80
CA GLN A 8 -0.97 -32.98 -5.44
C GLN A 8 -1.50 -31.54 -5.37
N PHE A 9 -0.87 -30.62 -6.10
CA PHE A 9 -1.17 -29.19 -6.04
C PHE A 9 -2.27 -28.71 -6.99
N ARG A 10 -2.64 -29.53 -8.00
CA ARG A 10 -3.55 -29.14 -9.10
C ARG A 10 -4.89 -28.58 -8.64
N GLY A 11 -5.44 -29.06 -7.52
CA GLY A 11 -6.73 -28.58 -7.00
C GLY A 11 -6.65 -27.14 -6.53
N SER A 12 -5.65 -26.82 -5.69
CA SER A 12 -5.41 -25.46 -5.20
C SER A 12 -5.00 -24.51 -6.34
N ALA A 13 -4.19 -25.00 -7.29
CA ALA A 13 -3.82 -24.24 -8.48
C ALA A 13 -5.05 -23.92 -9.35
N ALA A 14 -5.90 -24.92 -9.64
CA ALA A 14 -7.11 -24.74 -10.44
C ALA A 14 -8.11 -23.79 -9.77
N MET A 15 -8.31 -23.90 -8.45
CA MET A 15 -9.18 -22.99 -7.70
C MET A 15 -8.66 -21.54 -7.79
N THR A 16 -7.35 -21.34 -7.61
CA THR A 16 -6.76 -19.99 -7.69
C THR A 16 -6.82 -19.44 -9.11
N ALA A 17 -6.56 -20.27 -10.11
CA ALA A 17 -6.74 -19.89 -11.50
C ALA A 17 -8.19 -19.51 -11.83
N ALA A 18 -9.17 -20.26 -11.32
CA ALA A 18 -10.59 -19.95 -11.49
C ALA A 18 -10.97 -18.63 -10.82
N VAL A 19 -10.51 -18.38 -9.58
CA VAL A 19 -10.75 -17.11 -8.88
C VAL A 19 -10.12 -15.94 -9.62
N LEU A 20 -8.87 -16.08 -10.07
CA LEU A 20 -8.19 -15.04 -10.85
C LEU A 20 -8.86 -14.80 -12.20
N LEU A 21 -9.40 -15.84 -12.83
CA LEU A 21 -10.13 -15.73 -14.09
C LEU A 21 -11.46 -14.99 -13.89
N VAL A 22 -12.23 -15.34 -12.86
CA VAL A 22 -13.47 -14.63 -12.51
C VAL A 22 -13.19 -13.17 -12.18
N LEU A 23 -12.17 -12.89 -11.36
CA LEU A 23 -11.73 -11.53 -11.06
C LEU A 23 -11.32 -10.79 -12.34
N GLY A 24 -10.49 -11.41 -13.18
CA GLY A 24 -10.04 -10.84 -14.44
C GLY A 24 -11.19 -10.49 -15.38
N ILE A 25 -12.20 -11.36 -15.51
CA ILE A 25 -13.41 -11.10 -16.30
C ILE A 25 -14.19 -9.92 -15.72
N ALA A 26 -14.42 -9.91 -14.41
CA ALA A 26 -15.14 -8.81 -13.75
C ALA A 26 -14.44 -7.45 -13.97
N LEU A 27 -13.12 -7.42 -13.84
CA LEU A 27 -12.32 -6.22 -14.10
C LEU A 27 -12.32 -5.84 -15.59
N ALA A 28 -12.21 -6.80 -16.50
CA ALA A 28 -12.26 -6.55 -17.94
C ALA A 28 -13.61 -6.00 -18.42
N VAL A 29 -14.71 -6.42 -17.81
CA VAL A 29 -16.06 -5.93 -18.13
C VAL A 29 -16.29 -4.51 -17.56
N THR A 30 -15.81 -4.24 -16.36
CA THR A 30 -16.07 -2.95 -15.67
C THR A 30 -15.05 -1.85 -16.03
N GLY A 31 -13.81 -2.24 -16.35
CA GLY A 31 -12.70 -1.31 -16.62
C GLY A 31 -12.94 -0.33 -17.78
N PRO A 32 -13.45 -0.75 -18.95
CA PRO A 32 -13.69 0.18 -20.07
C PRO A 32 -14.74 1.25 -19.75
N GLY A 33 -15.79 0.89 -19.01
CA GLY A 33 -16.82 1.84 -18.56
C GLY A 33 -16.28 2.84 -17.53
N LEU A 34 -15.40 2.39 -16.64
CA LEU A 34 -14.69 3.26 -15.71
C LEU A 34 -13.79 4.26 -16.45
N ALA A 35 -12.99 3.78 -17.41
CA ALA A 35 -12.09 4.61 -18.18
C ALA A 35 -12.83 5.64 -19.07
N SER A 36 -13.96 5.26 -19.67
CA SER A 36 -14.76 6.18 -20.50
C SER A 36 -15.44 7.26 -19.67
N ARG A 37 -15.99 6.93 -18.49
CA ARG A 37 -16.56 7.91 -17.55
C ARG A 37 -15.51 8.90 -17.06
N TYR A 38 -14.31 8.41 -16.76
CA TYR A 38 -13.20 9.27 -16.37
C TYR A 38 -12.81 10.25 -17.50
N ALA A 39 -12.67 9.75 -18.73
CA ALA A 39 -12.33 10.58 -19.88
C ALA A 39 -13.42 11.64 -20.18
N ALA A 40 -14.70 11.26 -20.11
CA ALA A 40 -15.81 12.19 -20.28
C ALA A 40 -15.82 13.28 -19.18
N GLY A 41 -15.64 12.87 -17.92
CA GLY A 41 -15.61 13.83 -16.81
C GLY A 41 -14.44 14.80 -16.87
N ILE A 42 -13.27 14.38 -17.37
CA ILE A 42 -12.16 15.31 -17.66
C ILE A 42 -12.56 16.31 -18.74
N ALA A 43 -13.17 15.84 -19.84
CA ALA A 43 -13.59 16.71 -20.93
C ALA A 43 -14.61 17.77 -20.46
N ASP A 44 -15.49 17.40 -19.51
CA ASP A 44 -16.51 18.29 -18.95
C ASP A 44 -15.96 19.27 -17.89
N CYS A 45 -14.97 18.86 -17.10
CA CYS A 45 -14.44 19.69 -16.01
C CYS A 45 -13.38 20.70 -16.48
N THR A 46 -12.61 20.37 -17.52
CA THR A 46 -11.50 21.21 -18.01
C THR A 46 -11.93 22.63 -18.42
N PRO A 47 -13.07 22.84 -19.11
CA PRO A 47 -13.49 24.19 -19.50
C PRO A 47 -13.82 25.13 -18.34
N ASN A 48 -14.25 24.60 -17.19
CA ASN A 48 -14.75 25.37 -16.06
C ASN A 48 -13.82 25.35 -14.84
N ASP A 49 -12.64 24.73 -14.94
CA ASP A 49 -11.67 24.55 -13.85
C ASP A 49 -12.27 23.86 -12.59
N THR A 50 -13.23 22.95 -12.78
CA THR A 50 -13.94 22.22 -11.71
C THR A 50 -13.44 20.78 -11.54
N CYS A 51 -12.23 20.48 -12.01
CA CYS A 51 -11.72 19.10 -12.06
C CYS A 51 -11.46 18.48 -10.69
N THR A 52 -11.15 19.28 -9.67
CA THR A 52 -10.99 18.79 -8.29
C THR A 52 -12.28 18.17 -7.77
N ASP A 53 -13.41 18.87 -7.93
CA ASP A 53 -14.72 18.42 -7.46
C ASP A 53 -15.21 17.19 -8.23
N PHE A 54 -14.79 17.07 -9.49
CA PHE A 54 -15.03 15.87 -10.28
C PHE A 54 -14.21 14.68 -9.73
N PHE A 55 -12.90 14.87 -9.48
CA PHE A 55 -12.04 13.81 -8.96
C PHE A 55 -12.51 13.31 -7.59
N ASP A 56 -12.88 14.21 -6.67
CA ASP A 56 -13.36 13.82 -5.34
C ASP A 56 -14.64 12.99 -5.42
N ARG A 57 -15.62 13.42 -6.23
CA ARG A 57 -16.87 12.68 -6.43
C ARG A 57 -16.65 11.35 -7.14
N PHE A 58 -15.83 11.35 -8.19
CA PHE A 58 -15.53 10.15 -8.97
C PHE A 58 -14.80 9.11 -8.12
N PHE A 59 -13.77 9.51 -7.36
CA PHE A 59 -13.08 8.61 -6.45
C PHE A 59 -14.01 8.11 -5.35
N GLY A 60 -14.85 8.99 -4.78
CA GLY A 60 -15.85 8.62 -3.78
C GLY A 60 -16.82 7.53 -4.25
N GLU A 61 -17.28 7.57 -5.52
CA GLU A 61 -18.15 6.53 -6.11
C GLU A 61 -17.46 5.15 -6.15
N TYR A 62 -16.15 5.11 -6.40
CA TYR A 62 -15.38 3.88 -6.59
C TYR A 62 -14.43 3.54 -5.44
N GLN A 63 -14.49 4.26 -4.32
CA GLN A 63 -13.59 4.08 -3.18
C GLN A 63 -13.71 2.66 -2.59
N ILE A 64 -14.93 2.15 -2.44
CA ILE A 64 -15.18 0.82 -1.87
C ILE A 64 -14.58 -0.30 -2.76
N PRO A 65 -14.87 -0.39 -4.07
CA PRO A 65 -14.25 -1.40 -4.91
C PRO A 65 -12.73 -1.23 -5.01
N PHE A 66 -12.22 0.00 -5.01
CA PHE A 66 -10.78 0.28 -4.97
C PHE A 66 -10.10 -0.32 -3.73
N LEU A 67 -10.65 -0.07 -2.54
CA LEU A 67 -10.13 -0.61 -1.28
C LEU A 67 -10.28 -2.14 -1.21
N ALA A 68 -11.39 -2.68 -1.68
CA ALA A 68 -11.62 -4.12 -1.72
C ALA A 68 -10.58 -4.84 -2.60
N LEU A 69 -10.32 -4.33 -3.81
CA LEU A 69 -9.31 -4.89 -4.71
C LEU A 69 -7.89 -4.76 -4.14
N THR A 70 -7.59 -3.62 -3.51
CA THR A 70 -6.31 -3.41 -2.79
C THR A 70 -6.13 -4.47 -1.70
N LEU A 71 -7.17 -4.72 -0.90
CA LEU A 71 -7.15 -5.72 0.17
C LEU A 71 -6.96 -7.15 -0.37
N VAL A 72 -7.60 -7.49 -1.50
CA VAL A 72 -7.41 -8.79 -2.17
C VAL A 72 -5.93 -9.03 -2.48
N VAL A 73 -5.25 -8.06 -3.08
CA VAL A 73 -3.82 -8.19 -3.41
C VAL A 73 -2.96 -8.33 -2.15
N LEU A 74 -3.27 -7.61 -1.07
CA LEU A 74 -2.52 -7.67 0.19
C LEU A 74 -2.70 -9.00 0.95
N ILE A 75 -3.88 -9.62 0.86
CA ILE A 75 -4.20 -10.88 1.54
C ILE A 75 -3.66 -12.10 0.78
N LEU A 76 -3.58 -12.04 -0.56
CA LEU A 76 -3.13 -13.17 -1.40
C LEU A 76 -1.79 -13.79 -0.94
N PRO A 77 -0.72 -13.00 -0.66
CA PRO A 77 0.51 -13.52 -0.10
C PRO A 77 0.32 -14.30 1.21
N ALA A 78 -0.49 -13.77 2.13
CA ALA A 78 -0.77 -14.43 3.40
C ALA A 78 -1.45 -15.78 3.18
N LEU A 79 -2.41 -15.86 2.26
CA LEU A 79 -3.09 -17.11 1.89
C LEU A 79 -2.12 -18.12 1.26
N ALA A 80 -1.19 -17.67 0.41
CA ALA A 80 -0.16 -18.53 -0.16
C ALA A 80 0.76 -19.10 0.94
N GLY A 81 1.21 -18.27 1.89
CA GLY A 81 1.98 -18.72 3.05
C GLY A 81 1.22 -19.74 3.91
N LEU A 82 -0.04 -19.43 4.23
CA LEU A 82 -0.87 -20.20 5.15
C LEU A 82 -1.31 -21.55 4.55
N PHE A 83 -1.82 -21.54 3.33
CA PHE A 83 -2.48 -22.71 2.73
C PHE A 83 -1.59 -23.49 1.76
N TRP A 84 -0.53 -22.89 1.23
CA TRP A 84 0.40 -23.58 0.32
C TRP A 84 1.75 -23.84 0.99
N GLY A 85 2.27 -22.87 1.73
CA GLY A 85 3.57 -22.95 2.38
C GLY A 85 3.58 -23.86 3.61
N ALA A 86 2.87 -23.46 4.66
CA ALA A 86 2.83 -24.19 5.94
C ALA A 86 2.50 -25.70 5.80
N PRO A 87 1.42 -26.10 5.10
CA PRO A 87 1.07 -27.51 4.95
C PRO A 87 1.97 -28.30 4.00
N LEU A 88 2.90 -27.66 3.29
CA LEU A 88 3.71 -28.33 2.26
C LEU A 88 4.54 -29.49 2.82
N VAL A 89 5.08 -29.28 4.02
CA VAL A 89 5.92 -30.26 4.72
C VAL A 89 5.15 -30.89 5.88
N THR A 90 4.39 -30.10 6.65
CA THR A 90 3.72 -30.61 7.84
C THR A 90 2.69 -31.70 7.52
N ARG A 91 1.95 -31.60 6.40
CA ARG A 91 1.01 -32.66 6.00
C ARG A 91 1.70 -33.99 5.73
N GLU A 92 2.93 -33.97 5.20
CA GLU A 92 3.70 -35.21 4.96
C GLU A 92 4.35 -35.77 6.23
N LEU A 93 4.68 -34.88 7.17
CA LEU A 93 5.14 -35.29 8.49
C LEU A 93 4.01 -35.94 9.29
N GLU A 94 2.84 -35.31 9.33
CA GLU A 94 1.65 -35.81 10.04
C GLU A 94 1.10 -37.10 9.41
N ALA A 95 1.10 -37.22 8.07
CA ALA A 95 0.65 -38.43 7.39
C ALA A 95 1.69 -39.56 7.35
N GLY A 96 2.91 -39.34 7.87
CA GLY A 96 4.00 -40.33 7.84
C GLY A 96 4.54 -40.65 6.43
N THR A 97 4.05 -40.00 5.39
CA THR A 97 4.41 -40.27 3.99
C THR A 97 5.86 -39.93 3.66
N HIS A 98 6.48 -39.06 4.46
CA HIS A 98 7.90 -38.71 4.32
C HIS A 98 8.84 -39.92 4.40
N LEU A 99 8.51 -40.96 5.18
CA LEU A 99 9.31 -42.18 5.30
C LEU A 99 9.34 -42.97 3.97
N LEU A 100 8.22 -42.99 3.24
CA LEU A 100 8.09 -43.73 1.99
C LEU A 100 8.75 -42.97 0.84
N VAL A 101 8.62 -41.64 0.81
CA VAL A 101 9.25 -40.77 -0.19
C VAL A 101 10.77 -40.75 -0.04
N TRP A 102 11.29 -40.76 1.19
CA TRP A 102 12.74 -40.71 1.44
C TRP A 102 13.46 -42.05 1.26
N ASN A 103 12.72 -43.16 1.18
CA ASN A 103 13.26 -44.48 0.81
C ASN A 103 13.31 -44.71 -0.70
N GLN A 104 12.66 -43.86 -1.50
CA GLN A 104 12.81 -43.87 -2.95
C GLN A 104 14.11 -43.16 -3.34
N SER A 105 14.64 -43.45 -4.54
CA SER A 105 15.94 -42.97 -5.07
C SER A 105 16.10 -41.44 -5.24
N ILE A 106 15.22 -40.65 -4.64
CA ILE A 106 15.16 -39.19 -4.75
C ILE A 106 15.72 -38.56 -3.47
N THR A 107 16.74 -37.72 -3.61
CA THR A 107 17.32 -37.01 -2.46
C THR A 107 16.34 -35.99 -1.87
N ARG A 108 16.38 -35.80 -0.54
CA ARG A 108 15.56 -34.83 0.19
C ARG A 108 15.68 -33.40 -0.35
N ALA A 109 16.89 -33.01 -0.78
CA ALA A 109 17.16 -31.71 -1.38
C ALA A 109 16.48 -31.56 -2.75
N ARG A 110 16.57 -32.56 -3.63
CA ARG A 110 15.91 -32.50 -4.95
C ARG A 110 14.39 -32.48 -4.81
N TRP A 111 13.85 -33.22 -3.84
CA TRP A 111 12.43 -33.20 -3.51
C TRP A 111 11.97 -31.79 -3.09
N LEU A 112 12.68 -31.14 -2.16
CA LEU A 112 12.33 -29.81 -1.66
C LEU A 112 12.48 -28.75 -2.76
N ALA A 113 13.58 -28.79 -3.52
CA ALA A 113 13.86 -27.83 -4.60
C ALA A 113 12.74 -27.80 -5.64
N VAL A 114 12.25 -28.97 -6.05
CA VAL A 114 11.15 -29.06 -7.03
C VAL A 114 9.85 -28.50 -6.46
N LYS A 115 9.51 -28.79 -5.21
CA LYS A 115 8.29 -28.27 -4.58
C LYS A 115 8.33 -26.76 -4.37
N LEU A 116 9.45 -26.26 -3.81
CA LEU A 116 9.65 -24.84 -3.60
C LEU A 116 9.65 -24.06 -4.91
N GLY A 117 10.38 -24.56 -5.91
CA GLY A 117 10.43 -23.94 -7.23
C GLY A 117 9.07 -23.89 -7.91
N LEU A 118 8.37 -25.02 -8.02
CA LEU A 118 7.10 -25.08 -8.74
C LEU A 118 5.99 -24.27 -8.04
N ILE A 119 5.80 -24.47 -6.73
CA ILE A 119 4.69 -23.80 -6.02
C ILE A 119 5.04 -22.34 -5.72
N GLY A 120 6.30 -22.03 -5.46
CA GLY A 120 6.77 -20.65 -5.30
C GLY A 120 6.58 -19.83 -6.57
N LEU A 121 6.89 -20.41 -7.75
CA LEU A 121 6.62 -19.75 -9.04
C LEU A 121 5.13 -19.51 -9.25
N VAL A 122 4.26 -20.47 -8.91
CA VAL A 122 2.81 -20.28 -9.03
C VAL A 122 2.32 -19.18 -8.09
N ALA A 123 2.83 -19.10 -6.85
CA ALA A 123 2.49 -18.04 -5.90
C ALA A 123 2.94 -16.66 -6.37
N MET A 124 4.15 -16.57 -6.94
CA MET A 124 4.67 -15.35 -7.54
C MET A 124 3.80 -14.89 -8.71
N ALA A 125 3.49 -15.82 -9.63
CA ALA A 125 2.73 -15.53 -10.83
C ALA A 125 1.28 -15.14 -10.51
N SER A 126 0.62 -15.82 -9.55
CA SER A 126 -0.75 -15.50 -9.15
C SER A 126 -0.85 -14.09 -8.56
N ALA A 127 0.08 -13.73 -7.66
CA ALA A 127 0.14 -12.39 -7.09
C ALA A 127 0.46 -11.34 -8.15
N GLY A 128 1.40 -11.63 -9.06
CA GLY A 128 1.76 -10.74 -10.16
C GLY A 128 0.62 -10.47 -11.13
N VAL A 129 -0.10 -11.50 -11.56
CA VAL A 129 -1.27 -11.37 -12.45
C VAL A 129 -2.38 -10.60 -11.75
N CYS A 130 -2.64 -10.89 -10.47
CA CYS A 130 -3.64 -10.16 -9.69
C CYS A 130 -3.27 -8.67 -9.55
N ALA A 131 -2.03 -8.38 -9.16
CA ALA A 131 -1.54 -7.00 -9.02
C ALA A 131 -1.60 -6.25 -10.35
N LEU A 132 -1.25 -6.89 -11.47
CA LEU A 132 -1.33 -6.28 -12.80
C LEU A 132 -2.78 -5.97 -13.20
N ALA A 133 -3.69 -6.93 -13.03
CA ALA A 133 -5.11 -6.73 -13.34
C ALA A 133 -5.74 -5.61 -12.51
N VAL A 134 -5.45 -5.59 -11.20
CA VAL A 134 -5.94 -4.57 -10.27
C VAL A 134 -5.32 -3.20 -10.56
N THR A 135 -4.03 -3.15 -10.92
CA THR A 135 -3.35 -1.90 -11.33
C THR A 135 -3.95 -1.34 -12.63
N TRP A 136 -4.20 -2.20 -13.62
CA TRP A 136 -4.84 -1.78 -14.87
C TRP A 136 -6.23 -1.20 -14.64
N TRP A 137 -7.06 -1.90 -13.88
CA TRP A 137 -8.43 -1.44 -13.58
C TRP A 137 -8.44 -0.13 -12.77
N SER A 138 -7.49 0.05 -11.87
CA SER A 138 -7.44 1.22 -10.99
C SER A 138 -6.75 2.44 -11.60
N ASP A 139 -6.23 2.38 -12.83
CA ASP A 139 -5.43 3.48 -13.39
C ASP A 139 -6.17 4.84 -13.42
N PRO A 140 -7.47 4.93 -13.79
CA PRO A 140 -8.23 6.18 -13.72
C PRO A 140 -8.40 6.69 -12.27
N LEU A 141 -8.58 5.75 -11.33
CA LEU A 141 -8.77 6.05 -9.91
C LEU A 141 -7.48 6.52 -9.26
N ASP A 142 -6.34 5.91 -9.57
CA ASP A 142 -5.05 6.32 -9.06
C ASP A 142 -4.68 7.76 -9.51
N LYS A 143 -5.18 8.21 -10.68
CA LYS A 143 -5.00 9.57 -11.19
C LYS A 143 -5.93 10.60 -10.54
N SER A 144 -7.04 10.16 -9.97
CA SER A 144 -8.04 10.98 -9.27
C SER A 144 -8.05 10.73 -7.76
N ALA A 145 -7.10 9.93 -7.26
CA ALA A 145 -7.08 9.50 -5.88
C ALA A 145 -6.82 10.68 -4.95
N VAL A 146 -7.56 10.70 -3.85
CA VAL A 146 -7.26 11.60 -2.74
C VAL A 146 -5.83 11.34 -2.24
N PRO A 147 -5.12 12.34 -1.70
CA PRO A 147 -3.69 12.21 -1.40
C PRO A 147 -3.35 11.07 -0.42
N GLU A 148 -4.25 10.72 0.49
CA GLU A 148 -4.09 9.55 1.39
C GLU A 148 -4.08 8.20 0.66
N MET A 149 -4.72 8.12 -0.50
CA MET A 149 -4.87 6.92 -1.33
C MET A 149 -3.99 6.98 -2.59
N ALA A 150 -3.03 7.90 -2.59
CA ALA A 150 -2.00 8.01 -3.60
C ALA A 150 -1.28 6.68 -3.85
N ARG A 151 -0.74 6.49 -5.06
CA ARG A 151 0.04 5.30 -5.41
C ARG A 151 1.23 5.03 -4.46
N MET A 152 1.85 6.08 -3.91
CA MET A 152 2.93 5.91 -2.93
C MET A 152 2.44 5.72 -1.49
N ALA A 153 1.15 5.91 -1.21
CA ALA A 153 0.61 5.70 0.13
C ALA A 153 0.89 4.27 0.59
N PRO A 154 1.23 4.03 1.88
CA PRO A 154 1.80 2.77 2.31
C PRO A 154 0.99 1.52 1.95
N VAL A 155 -0.34 1.61 2.04
CA VAL A 155 -1.30 0.54 1.76
C VAL A 155 -1.39 0.27 0.26
N VAL A 156 -1.61 1.31 -0.55
CA VAL A 156 -1.76 1.20 -2.00
C VAL A 156 -0.45 0.74 -2.62
N PHE A 157 0.69 1.30 -2.19
CA PHE A 157 2.02 0.93 -2.67
C PHE A 157 2.27 -0.58 -2.60
N GLY A 158 1.88 -1.22 -1.48
CA GLY A 158 2.06 -2.65 -1.27
C GLY A 158 1.15 -3.54 -2.13
N ALA A 159 0.11 -2.98 -2.75
CA ALA A 159 -0.84 -3.66 -3.62
C ALA A 159 -0.59 -3.41 -5.12
N ARG A 160 0.36 -2.53 -5.46
CA ARG A 160 0.67 -2.13 -6.85
C ARG A 160 2.02 -2.69 -7.30
N GLY A 161 2.20 -2.73 -8.61
CA GLY A 161 3.51 -3.00 -9.22
C GLY A 161 4.03 -4.41 -8.96
N ILE A 162 5.32 -4.52 -8.68
CA ILE A 162 6.05 -5.80 -8.56
C ILE A 162 6.16 -6.30 -7.12
N THR A 163 5.96 -5.41 -6.15
CA THR A 163 6.09 -5.72 -4.72
C THR A 163 5.22 -6.92 -4.26
N PRO A 164 3.94 -7.07 -4.68
CA PRO A 164 3.13 -8.23 -4.33
C PRO A 164 3.74 -9.58 -4.73
N MET A 165 4.53 -9.63 -5.82
CA MET A 165 5.22 -10.85 -6.24
C MET A 165 6.26 -11.27 -5.19
N GLY A 166 7.03 -10.31 -4.68
CA GLY A 166 8.02 -10.52 -3.62
C GLY A 166 7.37 -10.99 -2.33
N TYR A 167 6.26 -10.36 -1.92
CA TYR A 167 5.50 -10.75 -0.74
C TYR A 167 4.97 -12.19 -0.85
N ALA A 168 4.45 -12.59 -2.01
CA ALA A 168 3.85 -13.91 -2.21
C ALA A 168 4.89 -15.04 -2.11
N VAL A 169 6.04 -14.87 -2.77
CA VAL A 169 7.13 -15.86 -2.67
C VAL A 169 7.69 -15.90 -1.26
N PHE A 170 7.90 -14.75 -0.64
CA PHE A 170 8.37 -14.66 0.74
C PHE A 170 7.42 -15.35 1.71
N ALA A 171 6.12 -15.02 1.66
CA ALA A 171 5.11 -15.60 2.54
C ALA A 171 5.02 -17.12 2.37
N PHE A 172 5.06 -17.60 1.12
CA PHE A 172 5.12 -19.02 0.81
C PHE A 172 6.34 -19.70 1.47
N VAL A 173 7.55 -19.19 1.24
CA VAL A 173 8.78 -19.77 1.80
C VAL A 173 8.85 -19.65 3.33
N LEU A 174 8.36 -18.55 3.90
CA LEU A 174 8.20 -18.37 5.34
C LEU A 174 7.29 -19.46 5.91
N GLY A 175 6.14 -19.69 5.29
CA GLY A 175 5.22 -20.76 5.66
C GLY A 175 5.88 -22.14 5.63
N VAL A 176 6.60 -22.47 4.56
CA VAL A 176 7.36 -23.74 4.48
C VAL A 176 8.38 -23.84 5.59
N THR A 177 9.13 -22.78 5.85
CA THR A 177 10.18 -22.75 6.88
C THR A 177 9.61 -22.98 8.26
N LEU A 178 8.53 -22.28 8.62
CA LEU A 178 7.84 -22.46 9.89
C LEU A 178 7.20 -23.84 9.97
N GLY A 179 6.67 -24.38 8.86
CA GLY A 179 6.20 -25.76 8.78
C GLY A 179 7.28 -26.80 9.12
N VAL A 180 8.50 -26.62 8.60
CA VAL A 180 9.66 -27.49 8.92
C VAL A 180 10.05 -27.40 10.40
N LEU A 181 9.97 -26.20 10.99
CA LEU A 181 10.35 -25.95 12.38
C LEU A 181 9.30 -26.46 13.39
N VAL A 182 8.02 -26.19 13.13
CA VAL A 182 6.90 -26.47 14.03
C VAL A 182 6.40 -27.91 13.89
N ARG A 183 6.53 -28.50 12.70
CA ARG A 183 6.18 -29.91 12.37
C ARG A 183 4.71 -30.29 12.52
N ARG A 184 3.84 -29.36 12.97
CA ARG A 184 2.38 -29.51 13.04
C ARG A 184 1.69 -28.46 12.19
N THR A 185 0.69 -28.86 11.42
CA THR A 185 0.06 -28.02 10.39
C THR A 185 -0.65 -26.81 11.00
N LEU A 186 -1.57 -27.01 11.96
CA LEU A 186 -2.35 -25.90 12.52
C LEU A 186 -1.49 -24.87 13.26
N PRO A 187 -0.55 -25.26 14.16
CA PRO A 187 0.34 -24.28 14.79
C PRO A 187 1.27 -23.60 13.77
N ALA A 188 1.77 -24.30 12.76
CA ALA A 188 2.59 -23.69 11.71
C ALA A 188 1.82 -22.62 10.93
N MET A 189 0.55 -22.88 10.60
CA MET A 189 -0.33 -21.90 9.96
C MET A 189 -0.48 -20.64 10.83
N ALA A 190 -0.82 -20.80 12.11
CA ALA A 190 -0.98 -19.67 13.02
C ALA A 190 0.30 -18.81 13.14
N VAL A 191 1.46 -19.45 13.36
CA VAL A 191 2.75 -18.74 13.47
C VAL A 191 3.12 -18.06 12.15
N THR A 192 2.81 -18.68 11.00
CA THR A 192 3.05 -18.08 9.68
C THR A 192 2.24 -16.80 9.50
N LEU A 193 0.96 -16.82 9.86
CA LEU A 193 0.09 -15.65 9.74
C LEU A 193 0.60 -14.49 10.61
N VAL A 194 0.91 -14.77 11.87
CA VAL A 194 1.40 -13.75 12.82
C VAL A 194 2.75 -13.19 12.37
N ALA A 195 3.70 -14.05 11.99
CA ALA A 195 5.02 -13.62 11.53
C ALA A 195 4.93 -12.80 10.24
N PHE A 196 4.12 -13.24 9.27
CA PHE A 196 3.92 -12.51 8.02
C PHE A 196 3.25 -11.16 8.25
N ALA A 197 2.19 -11.10 9.07
CA ALA A 197 1.53 -9.85 9.42
C ALA A 197 2.47 -8.88 10.12
N ALA A 198 3.28 -9.35 11.08
CA ALA A 198 4.27 -8.53 11.78
C ALA A 198 5.28 -7.92 10.80
N ILE A 199 5.78 -8.70 9.83
CA ILE A 199 6.72 -8.22 8.82
C ILE A 199 6.06 -7.23 7.85
N GLN A 200 4.82 -7.50 7.43
CA GLN A 200 4.04 -6.59 6.58
C GLN A 200 3.71 -5.26 7.26
N LEU A 201 3.60 -5.21 8.58
CA LEU A 201 3.45 -3.96 9.34
C LEU A 201 4.81 -3.29 9.59
N ALA A 202 5.84 -4.07 9.91
CA ALA A 202 7.18 -3.55 10.20
C ALA A 202 7.81 -2.89 8.96
N MET A 203 7.63 -3.44 7.77
CA MET A 203 8.22 -2.89 6.54
C MET A 203 7.80 -1.43 6.26
N PRO A 204 6.50 -1.07 6.17
CA PRO A 204 6.08 0.31 5.93
C PRO A 204 6.32 1.25 7.12
N LEU A 205 6.31 0.74 8.37
CA LEU A 205 6.42 1.58 9.56
C LEU A 205 7.87 1.84 10.00
N LEU A 206 8.75 0.85 9.83
CA LEU A 206 10.09 0.87 10.42
C LEU A 206 11.22 0.87 9.38
N VAL A 207 10.97 0.39 8.17
CA VAL A 207 12.02 0.21 7.14
C VAL A 207 11.84 1.21 6.01
N ARG A 208 10.66 1.25 5.39
CA ARG A 208 10.34 2.06 4.21
C ARG A 208 10.68 3.55 4.39
N PRO A 209 10.37 4.21 5.52
CA PRO A 209 10.68 5.62 5.72
C PRO A 209 12.19 5.95 5.62
N TYR A 210 13.05 4.96 5.91
CA TYR A 210 14.51 5.12 5.98
C TYR A 210 15.25 4.53 4.77
N LEU A 211 14.54 3.98 3.78
CA LEU A 211 15.19 3.42 2.58
C LEU A 211 15.92 4.49 1.76
N MET A 212 15.40 5.72 1.76
CA MET A 212 15.98 6.87 1.05
C MET A 212 15.78 8.15 1.86
N PRO A 213 16.72 9.10 1.80
CA PRO A 213 16.54 10.40 2.45
C PRO A 213 15.33 11.11 1.84
N PRO A 214 14.37 11.59 2.65
CA PRO A 214 13.20 12.29 2.16
C PRO A 214 13.56 13.70 1.65
N VAL A 215 12.67 14.27 0.84
CA VAL A 215 12.78 15.66 0.35
C VAL A 215 11.96 16.55 1.27
N THR A 216 12.54 17.65 1.72
CA THR A 216 11.84 18.67 2.52
C THR A 216 11.76 19.96 1.72
N SER A 217 10.54 20.45 1.52
CA SER A 217 10.26 21.67 0.75
C SER A 217 9.18 22.50 1.43
N THR A 218 9.22 23.81 1.22
CA THR A 218 8.23 24.76 1.73
C THR A 218 7.34 25.27 0.60
N PHE A 219 6.03 25.27 0.82
CA PHE A 219 5.03 25.65 -0.17
C PHE A 219 4.12 26.77 0.34
N GLU A 220 3.59 27.55 -0.59
CA GLU A 220 2.49 28.47 -0.28
C GLU A 220 1.24 27.68 0.12
N LEU A 221 0.40 28.27 0.97
CA LEU A 221 -0.92 27.75 1.25
C LEU A 221 -1.84 28.01 0.05
N GLY A 222 -2.73 27.05 -0.24
CA GLY A 222 -3.66 27.11 -1.34
C GLY A 222 -4.69 25.99 -1.26
N ARG A 223 -5.54 25.88 -2.28
CA ARG A 223 -6.65 24.90 -2.31
C ARG A 223 -6.19 23.43 -2.27
N THR A 224 -4.93 23.16 -2.62
CA THR A 224 -4.38 21.80 -2.64
C THR A 224 -3.93 21.29 -1.27
N ASN A 225 -3.52 22.17 -0.36
CA ASN A 225 -2.94 21.82 0.94
C ASN A 225 -3.71 22.40 2.13
N VAL A 226 -4.73 23.23 1.87
CA VAL A 226 -5.66 23.72 2.88
C VAL A 226 -7.07 23.23 2.54
N GLU A 227 -7.62 22.38 3.40
CA GLU A 227 -8.97 21.82 3.25
C GLU A 227 -10.04 22.83 3.69
N GLY A 228 -9.70 23.69 4.65
CA GLY A 228 -10.60 24.70 5.15
C GLY A 228 -9.91 25.71 6.05
N MET A 229 -10.60 26.82 6.29
CA MET A 229 -10.22 27.77 7.31
C MET A 229 -11.47 28.21 8.06
N VAL A 230 -11.40 28.27 9.40
CA VAL A 230 -12.51 28.73 10.24
C VAL A 230 -11.95 29.67 11.32
N PRO A 231 -12.63 30.80 11.64
CA PRO A 231 -12.24 31.63 12.77
C PRO A 231 -12.26 30.82 14.08
N GLN A 232 -11.18 30.92 14.88
CA GLN A 232 -11.04 30.10 16.09
C GLN A 232 -12.03 30.49 17.19
N ASP A 233 -12.34 31.79 17.34
CA ASP A 233 -13.32 32.30 18.29
C ASP A 233 -14.10 33.49 17.71
N ARG A 234 -15.31 33.73 18.25
CA ARG A 234 -16.18 34.87 17.91
C ARG A 234 -15.59 36.22 18.29
N GLN A 235 -14.72 36.27 19.30
CA GLN A 235 -14.03 37.50 19.70
C GLN A 235 -12.97 37.92 18.68
N GLY A 236 -12.58 37.00 17.79
CA GLY A 236 -11.61 37.20 16.73
C GLY A 236 -10.16 37.25 17.22
N GLY A 237 -9.22 37.12 16.28
CA GLY A 237 -7.78 37.24 16.56
C GLY A 237 -6.94 36.02 16.20
N ALA A 238 -7.56 34.90 15.85
CA ALA A 238 -6.87 33.77 15.25
C ALA A 238 -7.77 33.05 14.22
N MET A 239 -7.15 32.61 13.13
CA MET A 239 -7.75 31.75 12.12
C MET A 239 -7.24 30.33 12.32
N GLN A 240 -8.15 29.36 12.42
CA GLN A 240 -7.81 27.95 12.41
C GLN A 240 -7.70 27.49 10.96
N VAL A 241 -6.50 27.11 10.55
CA VAL A 241 -6.19 26.58 9.22
C VAL A 241 -6.14 25.06 9.31
N PHE A 242 -6.97 24.41 8.50
CA PHE A 242 -7.03 22.95 8.37
C PHE A 242 -6.07 22.53 7.25
N LEU A 243 -4.84 22.22 7.64
CA LEU A 243 -3.74 21.87 6.74
C LEU A 243 -3.73 20.36 6.44
N SER A 244 -3.75 20.00 5.16
CA SER A 244 -3.66 18.61 4.73
C SER A 244 -2.29 18.01 5.07
N THR A 245 -2.32 16.82 5.64
CA THR A 245 -1.11 16.07 6.04
C THR A 245 -0.57 15.15 4.96
N SER A 246 -1.37 14.88 3.94
CA SER A 246 -1.09 13.94 2.86
C SER A 246 -0.90 14.62 1.50
N ALA A 247 -1.18 15.93 1.40
CA ALA A 247 -1.13 16.70 0.16
C ALA A 247 0.09 17.63 0.09
N VAL A 248 0.76 17.63 -1.06
CA VAL A 248 1.88 18.53 -1.37
C VAL A 248 1.63 19.21 -2.72
N PRO A 249 1.62 20.55 -2.78
CA PRO A 249 1.42 21.29 -4.02
C PRO A 249 2.44 20.90 -5.09
N GLY A 250 1.98 20.64 -6.33
CA GLY A 250 2.83 20.25 -7.45
C GLY A 250 3.38 18.82 -7.42
N HIS A 251 3.12 18.05 -6.35
CA HIS A 251 3.60 16.68 -6.17
C HIS A 251 2.45 15.72 -5.87
N ALA A 252 1.50 15.62 -6.80
CA ALA A 252 0.41 14.67 -6.71
C ALA A 252 0.95 13.23 -6.59
N GLY A 253 0.40 12.46 -5.65
CA GLY A 253 0.80 11.08 -5.44
C GLY A 253 2.06 10.86 -4.58
N ALA A 254 2.64 11.94 -4.02
CA ALA A 254 3.76 11.84 -3.10
C ALA A 254 3.37 11.16 -1.78
N TRP A 255 4.31 10.45 -1.16
CA TRP A 255 4.12 9.92 0.19
C TRP A 255 4.66 10.92 1.22
N VAL A 256 3.74 11.59 1.91
CA VAL A 256 4.08 12.58 2.93
C VAL A 256 4.37 11.90 4.26
N LEU A 257 5.52 12.26 4.85
CA LEU A 257 6.00 11.77 6.14
C LEU A 257 5.64 12.76 7.25
N SER A 258 5.78 14.06 6.97
CA SER A 258 5.36 15.14 7.85
C SER A 258 4.89 16.33 7.04
N SER A 259 3.91 17.05 7.59
CA SER A 259 3.35 18.28 7.05
C SER A 259 3.09 19.21 8.23
N ASP A 260 3.79 20.32 8.26
CA ASP A 260 3.72 21.29 9.34
C ASP A 260 3.51 22.70 8.78
N LEU A 261 2.76 23.52 9.51
CA LEU A 261 2.66 24.95 9.21
C LEU A 261 3.81 25.66 9.91
N VAL A 262 4.63 26.39 9.17
CA VAL A 262 5.72 27.20 9.71
C VAL A 262 5.41 28.68 9.60
N ASP A 263 5.83 29.43 10.62
CA ASP A 263 5.79 30.88 10.64
C ASP A 263 6.95 31.49 9.80
N PRO A 264 7.01 32.82 9.64
CA PRO A 264 8.05 33.49 8.86
C PRO A 264 9.47 33.33 9.45
N SER A 265 9.56 32.98 10.74
CA SER A 265 10.82 32.67 11.42
C SER A 265 11.24 31.22 11.26
N GLY A 266 10.45 30.40 10.55
CA GLY A 266 10.68 28.98 10.34
C GLY A 266 10.29 28.11 11.53
N ARG A 267 9.56 28.65 12.51
CA ARG A 267 9.09 27.86 13.66
C ARG A 267 7.76 27.21 13.34
N VAL A 268 7.60 25.96 13.75
CA VAL A 268 6.34 25.24 13.62
C VAL A 268 5.29 25.92 14.49
N VAL A 269 4.18 26.30 13.85
CA VAL A 269 3.04 26.92 14.51
C VAL A 269 2.36 25.89 15.39
N GLY A 270 2.20 26.21 16.67
CA GLY A 270 1.47 25.38 17.62
C GLY A 270 0.00 25.22 17.23
N GLY A 271 -0.61 24.10 17.61
CA GLY A 271 -2.03 23.86 17.37
C GLY A 271 -2.47 22.53 17.95
N ASP A 272 -3.75 22.44 18.28
CA ASP A 272 -4.35 21.17 18.68
C ASP A 272 -4.33 20.21 17.48
N ARG A 273 -3.94 18.96 17.70
CA ARG A 273 -4.27 17.86 16.78
C ARG A 273 -5.79 17.64 16.85
N ALA A 274 -6.58 18.62 16.40
CA ALA A 274 -7.97 18.40 16.12
C ALA A 274 -8.01 17.41 14.96
N SER A 275 -8.44 16.19 15.26
CA SER A 275 -8.73 15.16 14.27
C SER A 275 -9.90 15.66 13.42
N GLY A 276 -9.57 16.35 12.32
CA GLY A 276 -10.50 16.50 11.20
C GLY A 276 -10.85 15.13 10.61
N PRO A 277 -11.69 15.06 9.55
CA PRO A 277 -11.75 13.86 8.74
C PRO A 277 -10.30 13.47 8.38
N SER A 278 -10.00 12.19 8.50
CA SER A 278 -8.65 11.60 8.45
C SER A 278 -7.71 12.35 7.50
N SER A 279 -6.54 12.79 7.98
CA SER A 279 -5.46 13.55 7.29
C SER A 279 -5.40 15.07 7.36
N THR A 280 -6.03 15.73 8.33
CA THR A 280 -5.87 17.20 8.46
C THR A 280 -5.41 17.61 9.86
N ILE A 281 -4.48 18.57 9.94
CA ILE A 281 -4.03 19.17 11.20
C ILE A 281 -4.53 20.60 11.27
N ALA A 282 -5.20 20.94 12.36
CA ALA A 282 -5.61 22.30 12.65
C ALA A 282 -4.46 23.10 13.27
N ARG A 283 -4.15 24.27 12.69
CA ARG A 283 -3.12 25.19 13.19
C ARG A 283 -3.69 26.59 13.36
N SER A 284 -3.32 27.27 14.44
CA SER A 284 -3.84 28.61 14.74
C SER A 284 -2.89 29.68 14.22
N VAL A 285 -3.36 30.49 13.29
CA VAL A 285 -2.62 31.62 12.73
C VAL A 285 -3.16 32.93 13.33
N PRO A 286 -2.32 33.75 13.98
CA PRO A 286 -2.75 35.04 14.54
C PRO A 286 -3.03 36.04 13.41
N VAL A 287 -4.29 36.11 12.99
CA VAL A 287 -4.80 37.09 12.02
C VAL A 287 -6.14 37.64 12.49
N SER A 288 -6.40 38.91 12.15
CA SER A 288 -7.69 39.53 12.44
C SER A 288 -8.79 38.85 11.62
N THR A 289 -9.75 38.24 12.31
CA THR A 289 -10.94 37.63 11.70
C THR A 289 -12.17 38.54 11.82
N THR A 290 -12.03 39.74 12.39
CA THR A 290 -13.11 40.74 12.50
C THR A 290 -12.98 41.86 11.46
N SER A 291 -11.78 42.05 10.91
CA SER A 291 -11.47 43.07 9.90
C SER A 291 -10.42 42.56 8.92
N GLY A 292 -10.39 43.09 7.69
CA GLY A 292 -9.41 42.73 6.67
C GLY A 292 -9.81 41.52 5.80
N PRO A 293 -8.84 40.92 5.08
CA PRO A 293 -9.10 39.85 4.10
C PRO A 293 -9.65 38.55 4.70
N CYS A 294 -9.33 38.28 5.97
CA CYS A 294 -9.79 37.10 6.72
C CYS A 294 -11.11 37.32 7.49
N ALA A 295 -11.73 38.50 7.36
CA ALA A 295 -13.03 38.74 7.96
C ALA A 295 -14.14 37.97 7.22
N PRO A 296 -15.17 37.46 7.92
CA PRO A 296 -16.29 36.76 7.30
C PRO A 296 -17.12 37.74 6.44
N ARG A 297 -16.76 37.86 5.17
CA ARG A 297 -17.58 38.49 4.12
C ARG A 297 -18.24 37.41 3.28
N ALA A 298 -19.52 37.60 2.99
CA ALA A 298 -20.31 36.70 2.15
C ALA A 298 -19.61 36.45 0.80
N GLY A 299 -19.04 35.27 0.61
CA GLY A 299 -18.64 34.72 -0.69
C GLY A 299 -17.19 34.92 -1.18
N LEU A 300 -16.31 35.64 -0.47
CA LEU A 300 -14.95 36.00 -0.96
C LEU A 300 -13.80 35.66 0.01
N GLY A 301 -14.09 34.98 1.13
CA GLY A 301 -13.22 34.99 2.32
C GLY A 301 -12.00 34.06 2.31
N THR A 302 -12.02 32.91 1.64
CA THR A 302 -10.94 31.92 1.77
C THR A 302 -9.71 32.23 0.92
N ASP A 303 -9.86 32.59 -0.35
CA ASP A 303 -8.71 32.87 -1.22
C ASP A 303 -7.98 34.17 -0.80
N ALA A 304 -8.74 35.22 -0.46
CA ALA A 304 -8.18 36.49 0.03
C ALA A 304 -7.50 36.33 1.40
N CYS A 305 -8.07 35.51 2.29
CA CYS A 305 -7.43 35.20 3.57
C CYS A 305 -6.16 34.35 3.37
N THR A 306 -6.20 33.36 2.47
CA THR A 306 -5.02 32.54 2.14
C THR A 306 -3.89 33.40 1.59
N ALA A 307 -4.21 34.36 0.70
CA ALA A 307 -3.24 35.32 0.17
C ALA A 307 -2.65 36.19 1.28
N GLU A 308 -3.44 36.65 2.26
CA GLU A 308 -2.93 37.42 3.40
C GLU A 308 -2.04 36.57 4.30
N ILE A 309 -2.41 35.33 4.59
CA ILE A 309 -1.59 34.39 5.39
C ILE A 309 -0.26 34.09 4.69
N ASN A 310 -0.28 33.88 3.37
CA ASN A 310 0.94 33.73 2.56
C ASN A 310 1.79 35.00 2.55
N ARG A 311 1.16 36.19 2.49
CA ARG A 311 1.84 37.50 2.57
C ARG A 311 2.53 37.69 3.92
N LEU A 312 1.88 37.24 5.00
CA LEU A 312 2.45 37.25 6.34
C LEU A 312 3.63 36.29 6.49
N GLY A 313 3.87 35.40 5.52
CA GLY A 313 5.03 34.51 5.45
C GLY A 313 4.79 33.12 6.04
N TYR A 314 3.54 32.74 6.33
CA TYR A 314 3.22 31.38 6.75
C TYR A 314 3.26 30.43 5.56
N ARG A 315 3.88 29.27 5.75
CA ARG A 315 4.14 28.28 4.69
C ARG A 315 3.86 26.87 5.20
N GLN A 316 3.49 25.97 4.29
CA GLN A 316 3.50 24.54 4.58
C GLN A 316 4.93 24.03 4.39
N GLN A 317 5.54 23.48 5.43
CA GLN A 317 6.77 22.69 5.31
C GLN A 317 6.38 21.21 5.26
N ALA A 318 6.64 20.56 4.12
CA ALA A 318 6.35 19.15 3.93
C ALA A 318 7.65 18.35 3.74
N THR A 319 7.74 17.21 4.43
CA THR A 319 8.76 16.19 4.21
C THR A 319 8.09 14.99 3.53
N TYR A 320 8.52 14.65 2.32
CA TYR A 320 7.85 13.66 1.48
C TYR A 320 8.81 12.86 0.61
N GLN A 321 8.32 11.74 0.10
CA GLN A 321 8.94 10.98 -0.98
C GLN A 321 8.17 11.24 -2.28
N PRO A 322 8.84 11.70 -3.35
CA PRO A 322 8.15 12.09 -4.57
C PRO A 322 7.90 10.87 -5.47
N LEU A 323 6.83 10.94 -6.29
CA LEU A 323 6.28 9.81 -7.03
C LEU A 323 7.28 9.16 -8.01
N GLU A 324 8.25 9.92 -8.52
CA GLU A 324 9.26 9.43 -9.47
C GLU A 324 10.13 8.33 -8.86
N ARG A 325 10.24 8.28 -7.53
CA ARG A 325 10.97 7.23 -6.81
C ARG A 325 10.19 5.92 -6.68
N PHE A 326 8.95 5.85 -7.18
CA PHE A 326 8.05 4.71 -7.00
C PHE A 326 8.71 3.38 -7.40
N TRP A 327 9.27 3.31 -8.60
CA TRP A 327 9.93 2.10 -9.10
C TRP A 327 11.19 1.74 -8.33
N THR A 328 11.93 2.74 -7.83
CA THR A 328 13.12 2.49 -7.02
C THR A 328 12.76 1.90 -5.66
N PHE A 329 11.72 2.43 -5.00
CA PHE A 329 11.19 1.84 -3.77
C PHE A 329 10.66 0.43 -4.00
N GLN A 330 9.89 0.21 -5.08
CA GLN A 330 9.37 -1.12 -5.45
C GLN A 330 10.50 -2.13 -5.65
N GLY A 331 11.58 -1.73 -6.32
CA GLY A 331 12.76 -2.56 -6.53
C GLY A 331 13.50 -2.90 -5.24
N ILE A 332 13.75 -1.92 -4.37
CA ILE A 332 14.44 -2.12 -3.08
C ILE A 332 13.63 -3.04 -2.16
N GLU A 333 12.32 -2.80 -2.04
CA GLU A 333 11.43 -3.59 -1.19
C GLU A 333 11.32 -5.02 -1.72
N THR A 334 11.05 -5.20 -3.02
CA THR A 334 11.03 -6.53 -3.66
C THR A 334 12.37 -7.25 -3.48
N GLY A 335 13.50 -6.54 -3.64
CA GLY A 335 14.84 -7.08 -3.43
C GLY A 335 15.08 -7.52 -1.99
N THR A 336 14.60 -6.75 -1.02
CA THR A 336 14.67 -7.10 0.41
C THR A 336 13.92 -8.40 0.69
N TYR A 337 12.69 -8.52 0.20
CA TYR A 337 11.91 -9.76 0.32
C TYR A 337 12.54 -10.94 -0.43
N ALA A 338 13.17 -10.70 -1.57
CA ALA A 338 13.92 -11.73 -2.30
C ALA A 338 15.13 -12.23 -1.50
N LEU A 339 15.90 -11.33 -0.87
CA LEU A 339 17.03 -11.70 0.01
C LEU A 339 16.56 -12.51 1.23
N LEU A 340 15.47 -12.07 1.89
CA LEU A 340 14.86 -12.81 2.99
C LEU A 340 14.39 -14.19 2.55
N THR A 341 13.78 -14.29 1.38
CA THR A 341 13.34 -15.55 0.77
C THR A 341 14.52 -16.49 0.54
N LEU A 342 15.64 -15.99 0.00
CA LEU A 342 16.85 -16.79 -0.22
C LEU A 342 17.45 -17.29 1.11
N ALA A 343 17.48 -16.43 2.13
CA ALA A 343 17.96 -16.81 3.47
C ALA A 343 17.09 -17.90 4.12
N LEU A 344 15.76 -17.75 4.04
CA LEU A 344 14.81 -18.76 4.55
C LEU A 344 14.87 -20.07 3.76
N THR A 345 15.04 -19.98 2.44
CA THR A 345 15.24 -21.15 1.57
C THR A 345 16.50 -21.89 1.99
N TRP A 346 17.62 -21.19 2.17
CA TRP A 346 18.87 -21.78 2.66
C TRP A 346 18.69 -22.44 4.04
N LEU A 347 17.99 -21.79 4.96
CA LEU A 347 17.68 -22.34 6.29
C LEU A 347 16.84 -23.63 6.19
N CYS A 348 15.83 -23.64 5.33
CA CYS A 348 15.00 -24.82 5.02
C CYS A 348 15.87 -26.00 4.56
N PHE A 349 16.73 -25.79 3.56
CA PHE A 349 17.62 -26.82 3.06
C PHE A 349 18.58 -27.32 4.13
N ARG A 350 19.13 -26.42 4.95
CA ARG A 350 20.02 -26.80 6.06
C ARG A 350 19.31 -27.69 7.06
N ARG A 351 18.11 -27.29 7.51
CA ARG A 351 17.32 -28.04 8.52
C ARG A 351 16.89 -29.43 8.03
N ILE A 352 16.48 -29.55 6.78
CA ILE A 352 16.07 -30.84 6.20
C ILE A 352 17.27 -31.80 6.07
N ARG A 353 18.47 -31.28 5.83
CA ARG A 353 19.70 -32.08 5.80
C ARG A 353 20.15 -32.54 7.18
N THR A 354 19.99 -31.71 8.23
CA THR A 354 20.56 -31.98 9.55
C THR A 354 19.60 -32.57 10.58
N GLY A 355 18.28 -32.44 10.42
CA GLY A 355 17.36 -32.54 11.57
C GLY A 355 16.02 -33.25 11.35
N LEU A 356 15.86 -34.04 10.28
CA LEU A 356 14.70 -34.93 10.10
C LEU A 356 15.19 -36.39 10.14
N SER A 357 15.63 -36.82 11.32
CA SER A 357 15.84 -38.23 11.67
C SER A 357 14.59 -38.77 12.35
#